data_AF-A0A9E2KE30-F1
#
_entry.id   AF-A0A9E2KE30-F1
#
_cell.length_a   1.000
_cell.length_b   1.000
_cell.length_c   1.000
_cell.angle_alpha   90.00
_cell.angle_beta   90.00
_cell.angle_gamma   90.00
#
_symmetry.space_group_name_H-M   'P 1'
#
loop_
_entity.id
_entity.type
_entity.pdbx_description
1 polymer ?
#
loop_
_entity_poly.entity_id
_entity_poly.type
_entity_poly.pdbx_seq_one_letter_code
_entity_poly.pdbx_strand_id
1 'polypeptide(L)' 'MNYQNGNWGEKMIWLKEYFSIYIDLIMLAIGAYMAWIQSNNLEREEEFQREGRFSKIVGYIYIVIGICGIIIAAV' A
#
# COMPACT_ATOMS: atom_id res chain seq x y z
N MET A 1 38.36 -25.93 -0.29
CA MET A 1 37.22 -26.08 0.65
C MET A 1 36.21 -24.97 0.36
N ASN A 2 34.92 -25.31 0.48
CA ASN A 2 33.76 -24.71 -0.20
C ASN A 2 33.54 -23.18 -0.07
N TYR A 3 33.43 -22.51 -1.23
CA TYR A 3 32.89 -21.15 -1.45
C TYR A 3 31.35 -21.17 -1.56
N GLN A 4 30.63 -21.58 -0.51
CA GLN A 4 29.16 -21.73 -0.56
C GLN A 4 28.47 -21.30 0.75
N ASN A 5 28.94 -20.26 1.44
CA ASN A 5 28.27 -19.76 2.65
C ASN A 5 28.16 -18.22 2.73
N GLY A 6 27.83 -17.57 1.61
CA GLY A 6 27.75 -16.10 1.53
C GLY A 6 26.58 -15.54 0.73
N ASN A 7 25.64 -16.35 0.22
CA ASN A 7 24.63 -15.89 -0.74
C ASN A 7 23.19 -15.87 -0.17
N TRP A 8 22.93 -16.57 0.93
CA TRP A 8 21.57 -16.69 1.47
C TRP A 8 21.13 -15.45 2.25
N GLY A 9 22.02 -14.84 3.04
CA GLY A 9 21.72 -13.65 3.84
C GLY A 9 21.42 -12.43 2.96
N GLU A 10 22.26 -12.16 1.95
CA GLU A 10 22.03 -11.05 1.02
C GLU A 10 20.72 -11.22 0.25
N LYS A 11 20.44 -12.42 -0.27
CA LYS A 11 19.18 -12.70 -0.99
C LYS A 11 17.94 -12.47 -0.13
N MET A 12 18.00 -12.80 1.17
CA MET A 12 16.87 -12.56 2.08
C MET A 12 16.62 -11.06 2.31
N ILE A 13 17.69 -10.25 2.39
CA ILE A 13 17.58 -8.79 2.54
C ILE A 13 16.92 -8.20 1.29
N TRP A 14 17.45 -8.53 0.10
CA TRP A 14 16.86 -8.08 -1.16
C TRP A 14 15.41 -8.52 -1.30
N LEU A 15 15.08 -9.78 -0.99
CA LEU A 15 13.71 -10.29 -1.08
C LEU A 15 12.76 -9.51 -0.15
N LYS A 16 13.20 -9.21 1.08
CA LYS A 16 12.41 -8.44 2.05
C LYS A 16 12.16 -7.02 1.56
N GLU A 17 13.18 -6.39 0.98
CA GLU A 17 13.12 -5.00 0.50
C GLU A 17 12.19 -4.86 -0.71
N TYR A 18 12.30 -5.76 -1.69
CA TYR A 18 11.37 -5.82 -2.82
C TYR A 18 9.93 -6.12 -2.38
N PHE A 19 9.74 -7.02 -1.41
CA PHE A 19 8.41 -7.36 -0.90
C PHE A 19 7.77 -6.18 -0.15
N SER A 20 8.56 -5.40 0.60
CA SER A 20 8.09 -4.21 1.31
C SER A 20 7.55 -3.17 0.34
N ILE A 21 8.33 -2.81 -0.69
CA ILE A 21 7.91 -1.86 -1.73
C ILE A 21 6.66 -2.35 -2.47
N TYR A 22 6.56 -3.66 -2.70
CA TYR A 22 5.39 -4.24 -3.37
C TYR A 22 4.12 -4.09 -2.53
N ILE A 23 4.22 -4.30 -1.22
CA ILE A 23 3.10 -4.07 -0.29
C ILE A 23 2.72 -2.59 -0.26
N ASP A 24 3.69 -1.68 -0.20
CA ASP A 24 3.42 -0.24 -0.16
C ASP A 24 2.69 0.22 -1.43
N LEU A 25 3.12 -0.26 -2.61
CA LEU A 25 2.45 0.02 -3.89
C LEU A 25 1.02 -0.52 -3.93
N ILE A 26 0.80 -1.74 -3.44
CA ILE A 26 -0.55 -2.32 -3.35
C ILE A 26 -1.43 -1.51 -2.40
N MET A 27 -0.92 -1.13 -1.23
CA MET A 27 -1.66 -0.30 -0.27
C MET A 27 -2.04 1.06 -0.86
N LEU A 28 -1.14 1.66 -1.64
CA LEU A 28 -1.40 2.94 -2.33
C LEU A 28 -2.47 2.77 -3.43
N ALA A 29 -2.40 1.69 -4.21
CA ALA A 29 -3.40 1.37 -5.24
C ALA A 29 -4.79 1.09 -4.63
N ILE A 30 -4.85 0.34 -3.52
CA ILE A 30 -6.09 0.08 -2.78
C ILE A 30 -6.65 1.39 -2.20
N GLY A 31 -5.80 2.21 -1.59
CA GLY A 31 -6.20 3.51 -1.06
C GLY A 31 -6.79 4.44 -2.13
N ALA A 32 -6.14 4.51 -3.30
CA ALA A 32 -6.63 5.26 -4.45
C ALA A 32 -7.96 4.70 -4.99
N TYR A 33 -8.10 3.37 -5.05
CA TYR A 33 -9.35 2.71 -5.46
C TYR A 33 -10.50 3.05 -4.51
N MET A 34 -10.27 2.99 -3.20
CA MET A 34 -11.30 3.35 -2.21
C MET A 34 -11.65 4.84 -2.28
N ALA A 35 -10.64 5.70 -2.38
CA ALA A 35 -10.83 7.15 -2.42
C ALA A 35 -11.56 7.65 -3.67
N TRP A 36 -11.38 6.98 -4.82
CA TRP A 36 -12.03 7.37 -6.07
C TRP A 36 -13.20 6.47 -6.47
N ILE A 37 -12.97 5.18 -6.71
CA ILE A 37 -14.02 4.29 -7.24
C ILE A 37 -15.09 4.04 -6.19
N GLN A 38 -14.71 3.65 -4.97
CA GLN A 38 -15.69 3.31 -3.95
C GLN A 38 -16.44 4.56 -3.46
N SER A 39 -15.74 5.67 -3.25
CA SER A 39 -16.38 6.97 -2.96
C SER A 39 -17.39 7.39 -4.02
N ASN A 40 -17.04 7.32 -5.31
CA ASN A 40 -17.89 7.87 -6.36
C ASN A 40 -19.10 6.97 -6.64
N ASN A 41 -18.98 5.67 -6.36
CA ASN A 41 -20.09 4.73 -6.46
C ASN A 41 -21.06 4.86 -5.27
N LEU A 42 -20.55 5.09 -4.05
CA LEU A 42 -21.41 5.32 -2.87
C LEU A 42 -22.06 6.72 -2.84
N GLU A 43 -21.42 7.74 -3.41
CA GLU A 43 -22.04 9.07 -3.54
C GLU A 43 -23.22 9.09 -4.55
N ARG A 44 -23.34 8.08 -5.43
CA ARG A 44 -24.47 7.94 -6.38
C ARG A 44 -25.73 7.37 -5.77
N GLU A 45 -25.66 6.71 -4.62
CA GLU A 45 -26.83 6.21 -3.90
C GLU A 45 -27.07 7.11 -2.68
N GLU A 46 -28.13 7.92 -2.72
CA GLU A 46 -28.46 8.91 -1.67
C GLU A 46 -28.57 8.30 -0.26
N GLU A 47 -28.82 7.00 -0.17
CA GLU A 47 -28.92 6.24 1.07
C GLU A 47 -27.56 5.99 1.76
N PHE A 48 -26.46 5.99 1.00
CA PHE A 48 -25.13 5.55 1.46
C PHE A 48 -24.07 6.67 1.57
N GLN A 49 -24.48 7.94 1.59
CA GLN A 49 -23.56 9.09 1.68
C GLN A 49 -22.61 9.05 2.90
N ARG A 50 -23.07 8.49 4.03
CA ARG A 50 -22.25 8.35 5.25
C ARG A 50 -21.13 7.34 5.08
N GLU A 51 -21.41 6.25 4.37
CA GLU A 51 -20.45 5.17 4.11
C GLU A 51 -19.46 5.57 3.01
N GLY A 52 -19.92 6.32 1.99
CA GLY A 52 -19.05 6.89 0.96
C GLY A 52 -17.99 7.82 1.57
N ARG A 53 -18.39 8.66 2.53
CA ARG A 53 -17.47 9.56 3.25
C ARG A 53 -16.47 8.79 4.13
N PHE A 54 -16.89 7.69 4.74
CA PHE A 54 -16.00 6.80 5.50
C PHE A 54 -14.97 6.11 4.60
N SER A 55 -15.41 5.58 3.45
CA SER A 55 -14.51 4.96 2.46
C SER A 55 -13.47 5.96 1.91
N LYS A 56 -13.88 7.21 1.67
CA LYS A 56 -12.97 8.31 1.29
C LYS A 56 -11.89 8.58 2.33
N ILE A 57 -12.27 8.62 3.62
CA ILE A 57 -11.33 8.83 4.73
C ILE A 57 -10.35 7.65 4.85
N VAL A 58 -10.85 6.41 4.80
CA VAL A 58 -10.00 5.21 4.85
C VAL A 58 -9.06 5.16 3.65
N GLY A 59 -9.54 5.47 2.45
CA GLY A 59 -8.71 5.57 1.25
C GLY A 59 -7.56 6.58 1.40
N TYR A 60 -7.83 7.76 1.96
CA TYR A 60 -6.79 8.75 2.27
C TYR A 60 -5.77 8.25 3.29
N ILE A 61 -6.20 7.53 4.33
CA ILE A 61 -5.28 6.94 5.32
C ILE A 61 -4.34 5.94 4.64
N TYR A 62 -4.86 5.07 3.76
CA TYR A 62 -4.05 4.12 3.00
C TYR A 62 -3.04 4.80 2.08
N ILE A 63 -3.44 5.90 1.41
CA ILE A 63 -2.52 6.70 0.59
C ILE A 63 -1.41 7.31 1.45
N VAL A 64 -1.74 7.90 2.60
CA VAL A 64 -0.74 8.49 3.51
C VAL A 64 0.22 7.43 4.03
N ILE A 65 -0.27 6.27 4.47
CA ILE A 65 0.56 5.17 4.95
C ILE A 65 1.46 4.66 3.82
N GLY A 66 0.94 4.46 2.61
CA GLY A 66 1.74 4.02 1.46
C GLY A 66 2.83 5.03 1.08
N ILE A 67 2.54 6.33 1.11
CA ILE A 67 3.56 7.37 0.89
C ILE A 67 4.63 7.35 1.99
N CYS A 68 4.23 7.22 3.25
CA CYS A 68 5.18 7.10 4.37
C CYS A 68 6.06 5.85 4.24
N GLY A 69 5.49 4.71 3.84
CA GLY A 69 6.22 3.46 3.59
C GLY A 69 7.29 3.64 2.51
N ILE A 70 6.93 4.27 1.39
CA ILE A 70 7.87 4.59 0.31
C ILE A 70 8.98 5.55 0.77
N ILE A 71 8.66 6.59 1.55
CA ILE A 71 9.67 7.53 2.07
C ILE A 71 10.65 6.82 2.99
N ILE A 72 10.16 5.97 3.90
CA ILE A 72 11.01 5.20 4.82
C ILE A 72 11.86 4.19 4.06
N ALA A 73 11.31 3.55 3.02
CA ALA A 73 12.07 2.62 2.17
C ALA A 73 13.11 3.34 1.28
N ALA A 74 12.93 4.63 1.01
CA ALA A 74 13.85 5.44 0.21
C ALA A 74 14.98 6.09 1.01
N VAL A 75 14.91 6.08 2.36
CA VAL A 75 15.89 6.64 3.30
C VAL A 75 16.82 5.55 3.82
#